data_AF-A0A969ZY36-F1
#
_entry.id   AF-A0A969ZY36-F1
#
_cell.length_a   1.000
_cell.length_b   1.000
_cell.length_c   1.000
_cell.angle_alpha   90.00
_cell.angle_beta   90.00
_cell.angle_gamma   90.00
#
_symmetry.space_group_name_H-M   'P 1'
#
loop_
_entity.id
_entity.type
_entity.pdbx_description
1 polymer ?
#
loop_
_entity_poly.entity_id
_entity_poly.type
_entity_poly.pdbx_seq_one_letter_code
_entity_poly.pdbx_strand_id
1 'polypeptide(L)'
;MGVTHTFRFPRIVDADWIRALTDEGMLVFAQGFPVLTGSYYESNAFGGARILKRPELVGYEHEGKLIYCKKSCDHFLHINSLPGFLHDSVVSFTDARDAASQGYYPCDVCRP
;
A
#
# COMPACT_ATOMS: atom_id res chain seq x y z
N MET A 1 -35.38 -10.13 18.91
CA MET A 1 -34.85 -11.46 18.54
C MET A 1 -33.53 -11.22 17.84
N GLY A 2 -32.40 -11.48 18.50
CA GLY A 2 -31.07 -11.41 17.89
C GLY A 2 -30.57 -12.83 17.65
N VAL A 3 -29.80 -13.01 16.58
CA VAL A 3 -29.14 -14.29 16.29
C VAL A 3 -27.67 -14.13 16.64
N THR A 4 -27.18 -14.93 17.58
CA THR A 4 -25.75 -15.02 17.89
C THR A 4 -25.10 -16.00 16.92
N HIS A 5 -24.22 -15.52 16.06
CA HIS A 5 -23.47 -16.35 15.11
C HIS A 5 -21.99 -16.38 15.49
N THR A 6 -21.43 -17.58 15.59
CA THR A 6 -19.99 -17.76 15.84
C THR A 6 -19.28 -17.97 14.50
N PHE A 7 -18.51 -17.00 14.06
CA PHE A 7 -17.65 -17.15 12.87
C PHE A 7 -16.48 -18.08 13.19
N ARG A 8 -16.25 -19.08 12.33
CA ARG A 8 -15.07 -19.94 12.39
C ARG A 8 -14.12 -19.55 11.26
N PHE A 9 -13.10 -18.78 11.59
CA PHE A 9 -12.11 -18.35 10.61
C PHE A 9 -11.14 -19.51 10.29
N PRO A 10 -10.97 -19.90 9.02
CA PRO A 10 -9.91 -20.84 8.66
C PRO A 10 -8.55 -20.17 8.90
N ARG A 11 -7.61 -20.90 9.51
CA ARG A 11 -6.24 -20.43 9.69
C ARG A 11 -5.54 -20.44 8.33
N ILE A 12 -5.31 -19.26 7.75
CA ILE A 12 -4.60 -19.13 6.49
C ILE A 12 -3.10 -19.13 6.79
N VAL A 13 -2.44 -20.25 6.51
CA VAL A 13 -1.08 -20.57 6.98
C VAL A 13 0.00 -19.63 6.39
N ASP A 14 -0.23 -19.12 5.17
CA ASP A 14 0.71 -18.25 4.44
C ASP A 14 0.29 -16.78 4.38
N ALA A 15 -0.78 -16.42 5.08
CA ALA A 15 -1.30 -15.08 4.90
C ALA A 15 -0.65 -14.12 5.89
N ASP A 16 0.03 -13.15 5.30
CA ASP A 16 0.85 -12.12 5.96
C ASP A 16 0.06 -11.21 6.92
N TRP A 17 -1.25 -11.43 7.08
CA TRP A 17 -2.11 -10.71 8.03
C TRP A 17 -1.80 -11.05 9.50
N ILE A 18 -1.15 -12.18 9.80
CA ILE A 18 -0.73 -12.51 11.18
C ILE A 18 0.18 -11.42 11.78
N ARG A 19 0.88 -10.65 10.94
CA ARG A 19 1.75 -9.54 11.35
C ARG A 19 1.07 -8.17 11.38
N ALA A 20 -0.18 -8.06 10.92
CA ALA A 20 -0.90 -6.79 10.72
C ALA A 20 -2.00 -6.53 11.77
N LEU A 21 -1.94 -7.25 12.91
CA LEU A 21 -2.95 -7.33 13.97
C LEU A 21 -3.27 -6.04 14.75
N THR A 22 -2.81 -4.87 14.28
CA THR A 22 -3.04 -3.59 14.95
C THR A 22 -4.16 -2.74 14.33
N ASP A 23 -4.52 -2.95 13.04
CA ASP A 23 -5.50 -2.11 12.34
C ASP A 23 -6.37 -2.91 11.34
N GLU A 24 -7.30 -3.76 11.83
CA GLU A 24 -8.21 -4.52 10.96
C GLU A 24 -9.65 -3.99 10.95
N GLY A 25 -10.20 -3.83 9.74
CA GLY A 25 -11.63 -3.65 9.51
C GLY A 25 -12.22 -4.92 8.90
N MET A 26 -13.39 -5.35 9.38
CA MET A 26 -14.12 -6.50 8.82
C MET A 26 -15.36 -6.01 8.07
N LEU A 27 -15.48 -6.41 6.80
CA LEU A 27 -16.68 -6.21 5.99
C LEU A 27 -17.39 -7.55 5.83
N VAL A 28 -18.63 -7.64 6.31
CA VAL A 28 -19.43 -8.88 6.27
C VAL A 28 -20.65 -8.66 5.39
N PHE A 29 -20.83 -9.54 4.41
CA PHE A 29 -22.06 -9.64 3.62
C PHE A 29 -22.86 -10.84 4.10
N ALA A 30 -23.99 -10.59 4.75
CA ALA A 30 -24.93 -11.62 5.16
C ALA A 30 -26.14 -11.60 4.22
N GLN A 31 -26.39 -12.72 3.53
CA GLN A 31 -27.55 -12.88 2.66
C GLN A 31 -28.32 -14.14 3.08
N GLY A 32 -29.65 -14.04 3.16
CA GLY A 32 -30.50 -15.21 3.37
C GLY A 32 -30.51 -16.09 2.13
N PHE A 33 -30.41 -17.41 2.34
CA PHE A 33 -30.55 -18.40 1.28
C PHE A 33 -31.83 -19.21 1.50
N PRO A 34 -32.72 -19.33 0.50
CA PRO A 34 -33.94 -20.13 0.65
C PRO A 34 -33.60 -21.61 0.69
N VAL A 35 -33.63 -22.20 1.89
CA VAL A 35 -33.53 -23.64 2.08
C VAL A 35 -34.92 -24.27 2.07
N LEU A 36 -35.17 -25.17 1.11
CA LEU A 36 -36.44 -25.88 0.95
C LEU A 36 -36.69 -26.91 2.07
N THR A 37 -35.63 -27.34 2.73
CA THR A 37 -35.65 -28.29 3.85
C THR A 37 -35.13 -27.59 5.11
N GLY A 38 -35.62 -27.95 6.30
CA GLY A 38 -35.24 -27.34 7.59
C GLY A 38 -33.79 -27.55 8.03
N SER A 39 -32.87 -27.79 7.10
CA SER A 39 -31.45 -27.94 7.32
C SER A 39 -30.79 -26.56 7.33
N TYR A 40 -29.93 -26.34 8.33
CA TYR A 40 -29.08 -25.15 8.39
C TYR A 40 -28.05 -25.19 7.26
N TYR A 41 -28.00 -24.14 6.44
CA TYR A 41 -27.03 -23.97 5.36
C TYR A 41 -26.11 -22.78 5.69
N GLU A 42 -24.82 -23.06 5.84
CA GLU A 42 -23.78 -22.06 6.07
C GLU A 42 -22.71 -22.19 4.99
N SER A 43 -22.55 -21.15 4.19
CA SER A 43 -21.47 -21.06 3.20
C SER A 43 -20.69 -19.78 3.45
N ASN A 44 -19.44 -19.92 3.87
CA ASN A 44 -18.57 -18.80 4.20
C ASN A 44 -17.39 -18.77 3.22
N ALA A 45 -17.12 -17.60 2.64
CA ALA A 45 -15.91 -17.34 1.88
C ALA A 45 -15.13 -16.22 2.57
N PHE A 46 -13.82 -16.38 2.68
CA PHE A 46 -12.95 -15.38 3.29
C PHE A 46 -11.92 -14.91 2.27
N GLY A 47 -11.81 -13.60 2.11
CA GLY A 47 -10.78 -12.95 1.31
C GLY A 47 -10.06 -11.92 2.17
N GLY A 48 -8.73 -11.95 2.16
CA GLY A 48 -7.90 -10.94 2.80
C GLY A 48 -7.20 -10.10 1.75
N ALA A 49 -7.13 -8.79 1.97
CA ALA A 49 -6.32 -7.88 1.17
C ALA A 49 -5.52 -6.95 2.09
N ARG A 50 -4.32 -6.58 1.68
CA ARG A 50 -3.47 -5.63 2.40
C ARG A 50 -3.39 -4.34 1.60
N ILE A 51 -3.82 -3.22 2.19
CA ILE A 51 -3.59 -1.90 1.63
C ILE A 51 -2.24 -1.42 2.14
N LEU A 52 -1.27 -1.27 1.23
CA LEU A 52 0.06 -0.75 1.54
C LEU A 52 0.16 0.67 0.99
N LYS A 53 0.30 1.66 1.87
CA LYS A 53 0.71 3.01 1.46
C LYS A 53 2.20 2.97 1.15
N ARG A 54 2.55 2.85 -0.13
CA ARG A 54 3.95 2.92 -0.57
C ARG A 54 4.45 4.37 -0.46
N PRO A 55 5.70 4.59 -0.01
CA PRO A 55 6.29 5.92 -0.01
C PRO A 55 6.37 6.42 -1.45
N GLU A 56 5.92 7.65 -1.67
CA GLU A 56 6.02 8.30 -2.98
C GLU A 56 7.44 8.89 -3.10
N LEU A 57 8.26 8.23 -3.91
CA LEU A 57 9.60 8.69 -4.25
C LEU A 57 9.53 9.46 -5.56
N VAL A 58 10.36 10.49 -5.67
CA VAL A 58 10.50 11.32 -6.87
C VAL A 58 11.96 11.27 -7.31
N GLY A 59 12.19 10.89 -8.55
CA GLY A 59 13.46 10.98 -9.26
C GLY A 59 13.50 12.24 -10.11
N TYR A 60 14.62 12.93 -10.07
CA TYR A 60 14.86 14.12 -10.89
C TYR A 60 16.35 14.24 -11.18
N GLU A 61 16.69 15.00 -12.22
CA GLU A 61 18.05 15.37 -12.52
C GLU A 61 18.39 16.71 -11.86
N HIS A 62 19.50 16.77 -11.13
CA HIS A 62 20.04 17.99 -10.57
C HIS A 62 21.54 18.03 -10.83
N GLU A 63 22.01 19.09 -11.50
CA GLU A 63 23.43 19.28 -11.84
C GLU A 63 24.07 18.10 -12.57
N GLY A 64 23.33 17.43 -13.46
CA GLY A 64 23.81 16.26 -14.21
C GLY A 64 23.80 14.94 -13.42
N LYS A 65 23.27 14.94 -12.20
CA LYS A 65 23.13 13.75 -11.35
C LYS A 65 21.65 13.36 -11.23
N LEU A 66 21.36 12.09 -11.48
CA LEU A 66 20.05 11.50 -11.21
C LEU A 66 19.92 11.23 -9.71
N ILE A 67 18.95 11.88 -9.06
CA ILE A 67 18.72 11.78 -7.62
C ILE A 67 17.28 11.38 -7.38
N TYR A 68 17.04 10.46 -6.43
CA TYR A 68 15.70 10.18 -5.93
C TYR A 68 15.56 10.61 -4.46
N CYS A 69 14.45 11.31 -4.15
CA CYS A 69 14.11 11.78 -2.81
C CYS A 69 12.67 11.38 -2.47
N LYS A 70 12.27 11.49 -1.20
CA LYS A 70 10.84 11.46 -0.83
C LYS A 70 10.16 12.69 -1.42
N LYS A 71 8.94 12.57 -1.93
CA LYS A 71 8.16 13.72 -2.42
C LYS A 71 7.96 14.81 -1.36
N SER A 72 7.88 14.41 -0.09
CA SER A 72 7.75 15.31 1.06
C SER A 72 9.09 15.82 1.61
N CYS A 73 10.20 15.67 0.88
CA CYS A 73 11.50 16.14 1.32
C CYS A 73 11.65 17.64 1.07
N ASP A 74 12.02 18.40 2.10
CA ASP A 74 12.25 19.85 2.00
C ASP A 74 13.28 20.22 0.92
N HIS A 75 14.32 19.41 0.75
CA HIS A 75 15.33 19.60 -0.30
C HIS A 75 14.73 19.50 -1.70
N PHE A 76 13.88 18.51 -1.95
CA PHE A 76 13.17 18.38 -3.23
C PHE A 76 12.19 19.53 -3.43
N LEU A 77 11.41 19.88 -2.40
CA LEU A 77 10.44 20.99 -2.48
C LEU A 77 11.12 22.32 -2.82
N HIS A 78 12.30 22.57 -2.24
CA HIS A 78 13.11 23.74 -2.56
C HIS A 78 13.60 23.69 -4.01
N ILE A 79 14.20 22.58 -4.46
CA ILE A 79 14.70 22.45 -5.84
C ILE A 79 13.56 22.59 -6.86
N ASN A 80 12.42 21.96 -6.60
CA ASN A 80 11.24 22.02 -7.45
C ASN A 80 10.69 23.45 -7.59
N SER A 81 10.96 24.33 -6.63
CA SER A 81 10.55 25.73 -6.66
C SER A 81 11.52 26.68 -7.40
N LEU A 82 12.70 26.19 -7.80
CA LEU A 82 13.73 27.02 -8.45
C LEU A 82 13.36 27.33 -9.92
N PRO A 83 13.55 28.58 -10.37
CA PRO A 83 13.38 28.93 -11.78
C PRO A 83 14.49 28.27 -12.61
N GLY A 84 14.13 27.28 -13.42
CA GLY A 84 15.07 26.47 -14.20
C GLY A 84 14.98 24.97 -13.91
N PHE A 85 14.17 24.54 -12.94
CA PHE A 85 13.90 23.13 -12.71
C PHE A 85 13.03 22.53 -13.84
N LEU A 86 13.54 21.47 -14.47
CA LEU A 86 12.86 20.75 -15.55
C LEU A 86 11.81 19.79 -14.99
N HIS A 87 10.60 20.31 -14.78
CA HIS A 87 9.48 19.52 -14.24
C HIS A 87 9.13 18.30 -15.11
N ASP A 88 9.34 18.39 -16.43
CA ASP A 88 9.09 17.28 -17.36
C ASP A 88 10.05 16.10 -17.18
N SER A 89 11.18 16.30 -16.49
CA SER A 89 12.17 15.24 -16.22
C SER A 89 11.88 14.46 -14.93
N VAL A 90 10.85 14.85 -14.17
CA VAL A 90 10.50 14.23 -12.89
C VAL A 90 9.79 12.90 -13.10
N VAL A 91 10.31 11.84 -12.48
CA VAL A 91 9.76 10.48 -12.51
C VAL A 91 9.32 10.09 -11.10
N SER A 92 8.20 9.39 -10.96
CA SER A 92 7.76 8.86 -9.67
C SER A 92 8.13 7.39 -9.52
N PHE A 93 8.63 7.02 -8.34
CA PHE A 93 8.97 5.65 -7.97
C PHE A 93 8.21 5.22 -6.73
N THR A 94 7.94 3.92 -6.63
CA THR A 94 7.28 3.32 -5.45
C THR A 94 8.23 2.55 -4.53
N ASP A 95 9.46 2.31 -4.99
CA ASP A 95 10.49 1.56 -4.28
C ASP A 95 11.87 2.18 -4.57
N ALA A 96 12.70 2.31 -3.54
CA ALA A 96 14.07 2.81 -3.66
C ALA A 96 14.94 1.87 -4.52
N ARG A 97 14.67 0.57 -4.50
CA ARG A 97 15.36 -0.42 -5.34
C ARG A 97 15.09 -0.17 -6.83
N ASP A 98 13.87 0.22 -7.17
CA ASP A 98 13.50 0.51 -8.56
C ASP A 98 14.16 1.80 -9.06
N ALA A 99 14.22 2.84 -8.23
CA ALA A 99 14.96 4.05 -8.55
C ALA A 99 16.47 3.75 -8.73
N ALA A 100 17.06 2.96 -7.82
CA ALA A 100 18.48 2.60 -7.88
C ALA A 100 18.82 1.71 -9.10
N SER A 101 17.92 0.81 -9.51
CA SER A 101 18.13 -0.03 -10.70
C SER A 101 18.17 0.79 -11.99
N GLN A 102 17.51 1.95 -12.00
CA GLN A 102 17.50 2.91 -13.10
C GLN A 102 18.65 3.94 -13.02
N GLY A 103 19.55 3.80 -12.04
CA GLY A 103 20.74 4.65 -11.90
C GLY A 103 20.54 5.92 -11.07
N TYR A 104 19.41 6.08 -10.38
CA TYR A 104 19.19 7.21 -9.47
C TYR A 104 19.91 6.98 -8.14
N TYR A 105 20.53 8.03 -7.63
CA TYR A 105 21.21 8.03 -6.34
C TYR A 105 20.29 8.54 -5.22
N PRO A 106 20.41 8.01 -3.99
CA PRO A 106 19.62 8.50 -2.87
C PRO A 106 19.95 9.96 -2.55
N CYS A 107 18.91 10.71 -2.21
CA CYS A 107 19.00 12.03 -1.62
C CYS A 107 19.83 12.00 -0.32
N ASP A 108 20.84 12.86 -0.20
CA ASP A 108 21.67 12.92 1.02
C ASP A 108 20.91 13.42 2.25
N VAL A 109 19.86 14.22 2.03
CA VAL A 109 19.06 14.89 3.08
C VAL A 109 17.98 13.97 3.64
N CYS A 110 17.02 13.53 2.83
CA CYS A 110 15.90 12.72 3.33
C CYS A 110 16.17 11.23 3.44
N ARG A 111 17.30 10.76 2.88
CA ARG A 111 17.77 9.36 2.85
C ARG A 111 16.61 8.36 2.76
N PRO A 112 15.94 8.31 1.61
CA PRO A 112 14.73 7.51 1.43
C PRO A 112 14.98 6.02 1.52
#